data_AF-A0A2R4T0F4-F1
#
_entry.id   AF-A0A2R4T0F4-F1
#
_cell.length_a   1.000
_cell.length_b   1.000
_cell.length_c   1.000
_cell.angle_alpha   90.00
_cell.angle_beta   90.00
_cell.angle_gamma   90.00
#
_symmetry.space_group_name_H-M   'P 1'
#
loop_
_entity.id
_entity.type
_entity.pdbx_description
1 polymer ?
#
loop_
_entity_poly.entity_id
_entity_poly.type
_entity_poly.pdbx_seq_one_letter_code
_entity_poly.pdbx_strand_id
1 'polypeptide(L)'
;MDSSFLASIEAVINNGKAVISADDTNVVAAVQEALRNGRSATFYVSHTQAAAVNAWYWTPQRIKEAEMEPVTSEEKARIESELGVKDTGSLYSNRIPCECGRVYGAFEFVQQGIAEHGREAVGSVLALENTSVIRVNPVTVAVCPDCKRKLLRGHYYCWVNGYGCCKSTEM
;
A
#
# COMPACT_ATOMS: atom_id res chain seq x y z
N MET A 1 -21.18 -13.98 -18.96
CA MET A 1 -20.97 -13.20 -17.72
C MET A 1 -21.77 -13.91 -16.65
N ASP A 2 -21.12 -14.37 -15.59
CA ASP A 2 -21.78 -15.19 -14.56
C ASP A 2 -22.64 -14.31 -13.65
N SER A 3 -23.83 -14.80 -13.29
CA SER A 3 -24.70 -14.21 -12.27
C SER A 3 -23.98 -13.96 -10.93
N SER A 4 -23.05 -14.84 -10.56
CA SER A 4 -22.25 -14.71 -9.33
C SER A 4 -21.32 -13.48 -9.35
N PHE A 5 -20.80 -13.14 -10.54
CA PHE A 5 -19.94 -11.98 -10.75
C PHE A 5 -20.73 -10.68 -10.60
N LEU A 6 -21.91 -10.58 -11.20
CA LEU A 6 -22.77 -9.40 -11.07
C LEU A 6 -23.24 -9.19 -9.63
N ALA A 7 -23.59 -10.26 -8.90
CA ALA A 7 -23.92 -10.17 -7.48
C ALA A 7 -22.76 -9.64 -6.63
N SER A 8 -21.52 -10.01 -6.96
CA SER A 8 -20.33 -9.49 -6.28
C SER A 8 -20.10 -8.01 -6.56
N ILE A 9 -20.36 -7.54 -7.79
CA ILE A 9 -20.35 -6.11 -8.13
C ILE A 9 -21.42 -5.35 -7.36
N GLU A 10 -22.66 -5.87 -7.33
CA GLU A 10 -23.76 -5.26 -6.57
C GLU A 10 -23.43 -5.15 -5.09
N ALA A 11 -22.80 -6.17 -4.49
CA ALA A 11 -22.37 -6.12 -3.09
C ALA A 11 -21.36 -4.99 -2.83
N VAL A 12 -20.40 -4.78 -3.74
CA VAL A 12 -19.43 -3.68 -3.64
C VAL A 12 -20.13 -2.32 -3.75
N ILE A 13 -21.07 -2.18 -4.68
CA ILE A 13 -21.86 -0.95 -4.88
C ILE A 13 -22.75 -0.65 -3.66
N ASN A 14 -23.43 -1.66 -3.13
CA ASN A 14 -24.29 -1.55 -1.94
C ASN A 14 -23.50 -1.14 -0.69
N ASN A 15 -22.19 -1.39 -0.66
CA ASN A 15 -21.29 -0.90 0.39
C ASN A 15 -20.73 0.52 0.12
N GLY A 16 -21.37 1.27 -0.79
CA GLY A 16 -21.04 2.66 -1.11
C GLY A 16 -19.74 2.82 -1.90
N LYS A 17 -19.27 1.78 -2.61
CA LYS A 17 -18.08 1.84 -3.46
C LYS A 17 -18.46 1.94 -4.93
N ALA A 18 -17.58 2.53 -5.73
CA ALA A 18 -17.71 2.53 -7.18
C ALA A 18 -16.89 1.38 -7.79
N VAL A 19 -17.43 0.75 -8.83
CA VAL A 19 -16.71 -0.20 -9.67
C VAL A 19 -16.51 0.44 -11.04
N ILE A 20 -15.27 0.43 -11.52
CA ILE A 20 -14.89 1.02 -12.81
C ILE A 20 -14.22 -0.06 -13.65
N SER A 21 -14.68 -0.24 -14.89
CA SER A 21 -14.00 -1.06 -15.89
C SER A 21 -13.24 -0.14 -16.84
N ALA A 22 -11.92 -0.29 -16.89
CA ALA A 22 -11.04 0.59 -17.64
C ALA A 22 -9.77 -0.17 -18.07
N ASP A 23 -9.18 0.24 -19.19
CA ASP A 23 -7.84 -0.20 -19.58
C ASP A 23 -6.75 0.41 -18.69
N ASP A 24 -5.51 -0.07 -18.87
CA ASP A 24 -4.35 0.35 -18.09
C ASP A 24 -4.07 1.85 -18.16
N THR A 25 -4.29 2.49 -19.32
CA THR A 25 -4.01 3.92 -19.52
C THR A 25 -4.98 4.78 -18.71
N ASN A 26 -6.26 4.42 -18.73
CA ASN A 26 -7.30 5.10 -17.96
C ASN A 26 -7.10 4.90 -16.44
N VAL A 27 -6.66 3.72 -16.00
CA VAL A 27 -6.32 3.49 -14.58
C VAL A 27 -5.13 4.35 -14.14
N VAL A 28 -4.05 4.42 -14.94
CA VAL A 28 -2.91 5.30 -14.63
C VAL A 28 -3.35 6.77 -14.59
N ALA A 29 -4.18 7.23 -15.54
CA ALA A 29 -4.69 8.59 -15.57
C ALA A 29 -5.51 8.93 -14.31
N ALA A 30 -6.38 8.02 -13.86
CA ALA A 30 -7.16 8.21 -12.63
C ALA A 30 -6.26 8.32 -11.38
N VAL A 31 -5.23 7.48 -11.29
CA VAL A 31 -4.21 7.56 -10.20
C VAL A 31 -3.47 8.90 -10.26
N GLN A 32 -3.06 9.35 -11.45
CA GLN A 32 -2.40 10.64 -11.65
C GLN A 32 -3.29 11.81 -11.22
N GLU A 33 -4.57 11.80 -11.60
CA GLU A 33 -5.50 12.86 -11.22
C GLU A 33 -5.69 12.93 -9.71
N ALA A 34 -5.91 11.79 -9.05
CA ALA A 34 -6.01 11.74 -7.59
C ALA A 34 -4.74 12.28 -6.91
N LEU A 35 -3.58 11.91 -7.43
CA LEU A 35 -2.28 12.35 -6.92
C LEU A 35 -2.11 13.87 -7.05
N ARG A 36 -2.32 14.42 -8.26
CA ARG A 36 -2.15 15.86 -8.56
C ARG A 36 -3.10 16.75 -7.77
N ASN A 37 -4.30 16.27 -7.47
CA ASN A 37 -5.29 17.03 -6.71
C ASN A 37 -5.19 16.81 -5.18
N GLY A 38 -4.14 16.12 -4.71
CA GLY A 38 -3.98 15.82 -3.28
C GLY A 38 -5.09 14.95 -2.69
N ARG A 39 -5.86 14.26 -3.53
CA ARG A 39 -7.00 13.44 -3.09
C ARG A 39 -6.52 12.08 -2.61
N SER A 40 -7.08 11.61 -1.50
CA SER A 40 -6.88 10.25 -1.03
C SER A 40 -7.78 9.28 -1.79
N ALA A 41 -7.22 8.21 -2.34
CA ALA A 41 -7.95 7.18 -3.04
C ALA A 41 -7.29 5.80 -2.85
N THR A 42 -8.07 4.73 -2.95
CA THR A 42 -7.57 3.36 -2.94
C THR A 42 -8.09 2.64 -4.18
N PHE A 43 -7.17 2.08 -4.96
CA PHE A 43 -7.47 1.37 -6.19
C PHE A 43 -7.18 -0.11 -5.98
N TYR A 44 -8.15 -0.96 -6.32
CA TYR A 44 -8.01 -2.41 -6.39
C TYR A 44 -7.91 -2.76 -7.88
N VAL A 45 -6.74 -3.18 -8.33
CA VAL A 45 -6.40 -3.28 -9.75
C VAL A 45 -5.73 -4.61 -10.05
N SER A 46 -5.65 -4.99 -11.34
CA SER A 46 -4.85 -6.16 -11.73
C SER A 46 -3.35 -5.93 -11.50
N HIS A 47 -2.56 -6.99 -11.49
CA HIS A 47 -1.10 -6.87 -11.41
C HIS A 47 -0.51 -6.08 -12.59
N THR A 48 -1.06 -6.24 -13.80
CA THR A 48 -0.63 -5.50 -14.99
C THR A 48 -0.86 -4.00 -14.82
N GLN A 49 -2.05 -3.62 -14.32
CA GLN A 49 -2.39 -2.23 -14.04
C GLN A 49 -1.50 -1.64 -12.94
N ALA A 50 -1.22 -2.42 -11.88
CA ALA A 50 -0.29 -1.98 -10.84
C ALA A 50 1.15 -1.84 -11.34
N ALA A 51 1.61 -2.73 -12.22
CA ALA A 51 2.90 -2.62 -12.88
C ALA A 51 2.99 -1.34 -13.72
N ALA A 52 1.94 -1.00 -14.47
CA ALA A 52 1.87 0.24 -15.25
C ALA A 52 1.93 1.50 -14.35
N VAL A 53 1.17 1.51 -13.24
CA VAL A 53 1.23 2.60 -12.26
C VAL A 53 2.62 2.71 -11.63
N ASN A 54 3.21 1.59 -11.20
CA ASN A 54 4.52 1.57 -10.57
C ASN A 54 5.64 1.98 -11.53
N ALA A 55 5.59 1.56 -12.79
CA ALA A 55 6.57 1.95 -13.81
C ALA A 55 6.55 3.45 -14.09
N TRP A 56 5.37 4.08 -14.07
CA TRP A 56 5.24 5.53 -14.17
C TRP A 56 5.67 6.26 -12.90
N TYR A 57 5.22 5.78 -11.73
CA TYR A 57 5.36 6.51 -10.46
C TYR A 57 6.74 6.32 -9.82
N TRP A 58 7.27 5.10 -9.75
CA TRP A 58 8.51 4.79 -9.04
C TRP A 58 9.73 4.91 -9.95
N THR A 59 10.04 6.14 -10.36
CA THR A 59 11.30 6.44 -11.06
C THR A 59 12.51 6.28 -10.13
N PRO A 60 13.72 6.03 -10.65
CA PRO A 60 14.93 5.96 -9.82
C PRO A 60 15.14 7.20 -8.95
N GLN A 61 14.79 8.39 -9.47
CA GLN A 61 14.84 9.63 -8.71
C GLN A 61 13.86 9.61 -7.53
N ARG A 62 12.60 9.22 -7.76
CA ARG A 62 11.59 9.14 -6.69
C ARG A 62 11.93 8.09 -5.64
N ILE A 63 12.49 6.95 -6.04
CA ILE A 63 12.98 5.92 -5.11
C ILE A 63 14.06 6.51 -4.19
N LYS A 64 15.00 7.26 -4.76
CA LYS A 64 16.06 7.94 -4.00
C LYS A 64 15.51 9.01 -3.06
N GLU A 65 14.62 9.87 -3.54
CA GLU A 65 14.00 10.95 -2.76
C GLU A 65 13.13 10.42 -1.61
N ALA A 66 12.42 9.31 -1.85
CA ALA A 66 11.61 8.65 -0.84
C ALA A 66 12.44 7.81 0.14
N GLU A 67 13.75 7.64 -0.10
CA GLU A 67 14.65 6.74 0.64
C GLU A 67 14.09 5.31 0.72
N MET A 68 13.53 4.84 -0.40
CA MET A 68 12.98 3.49 -0.50
C MET A 68 14.13 2.49 -0.66
N GLU A 69 14.19 1.52 0.24
CA GLU A 69 15.16 0.42 0.21
C GLU A 69 14.45 -0.94 0.20
N PRO A 70 15.06 -1.99 -0.38
CA PRO A 70 14.55 -3.34 -0.26
C PRO A 70 14.45 -3.75 1.21
N VAL A 71 13.34 -4.39 1.58
CA VAL A 71 13.20 -5.01 2.90
C VAL A 71 14.00 -6.30 2.94
N THR A 72 14.85 -6.43 3.96
CA THR A 72 15.78 -7.56 4.07
C THR A 72 15.06 -8.87 4.32
N SER A 73 15.71 -9.99 3.99
CA SER A 73 15.15 -11.32 4.23
C SER A 73 14.88 -11.57 5.72
N GLU A 74 15.70 -11.02 6.62
CA GLU A 74 15.50 -11.12 8.06
C GLU A 74 14.25 -10.36 8.51
N GLU A 75 14.03 -9.14 8.00
CA GLU A 75 12.83 -8.37 8.32
C GLU A 75 11.56 -9.05 7.77
N LYS A 76 11.61 -9.61 6.57
CA LYS A 76 10.50 -10.40 6.00
C LYS A 76 10.20 -11.64 6.84
N ALA A 77 11.23 -12.39 7.24
CA ALA A 77 11.06 -13.57 8.09
C ALA A 77 10.47 -13.20 9.46
N ARG A 78 10.80 -12.02 10.00
CA ARG A 78 10.18 -11.48 11.23
C ARG A 78 8.73 -11.09 11.03
N ILE A 79 8.39 -10.42 9.92
CA ILE A 79 6.98 -10.13 9.57
C ILE A 79 6.16 -11.43 9.51
N GLU A 80 6.70 -12.46 8.86
CA GLU A 80 6.00 -13.74 8.75
C GLU A 80 5.85 -14.45 10.09
N SER A 81 6.95 -14.64 10.82
CA SER A 81 6.96 -15.39 12.07
C SER A 81 6.26 -14.67 13.24
N GLU A 82 6.43 -13.35 13.39
CA GLU A 82 5.87 -12.60 14.51
C GLU A 82 4.45 -12.08 14.22
N LEU A 83 4.17 -11.68 12.97
CA LEU A 83 2.91 -11.03 12.62
C LEU A 83 1.94 -11.96 11.89
N GLY A 84 2.41 -13.12 11.40
CA GLY A 84 1.59 -14.12 10.70
C GLY A 84 1.23 -13.73 9.27
N VAL A 85 2.01 -12.82 8.67
CA VAL A 85 1.79 -12.32 7.31
C VAL A 85 2.79 -12.96 6.37
N LYS A 86 2.30 -13.81 5.44
CA LYS A 86 3.15 -14.54 4.50
C LYS A 86 3.92 -13.60 3.57
N ASP A 87 5.15 -13.97 3.19
CA ASP A 87 5.96 -13.22 2.24
C ASP A 87 5.31 -13.23 0.84
N THR A 88 4.92 -12.05 0.36
CA THR A 88 4.29 -11.85 -0.95
C THR A 88 5.30 -11.38 -2.03
N GLY A 89 6.60 -11.47 -1.77
CA GLY A 89 7.65 -11.24 -2.76
C GLY A 89 8.48 -9.98 -2.51
N SER A 90 8.77 -9.21 -3.56
CA SER A 90 9.66 -8.05 -3.45
C SER A 90 8.97 -6.91 -2.72
N LEU A 91 9.55 -6.47 -1.61
CA LEU A 91 9.04 -5.40 -0.77
C LEU A 91 10.09 -4.31 -0.63
N TYR A 92 9.65 -3.06 -0.82
CA TYR A 92 10.43 -1.86 -0.58
C TYR A 92 9.71 -0.99 0.44
N SER A 93 10.47 -0.35 1.32
CA SER A 93 9.95 0.59 2.32
C SER A 93 11.03 1.60 2.64
N ASN A 94 10.63 2.83 2.97
CA ASN A 94 11.53 3.75 3.63
C ASN A 94 11.62 3.48 5.14
N ARG A 95 12.61 4.08 5.80
CA ARG A 95 12.80 3.99 7.26
C ARG A 95 12.64 5.37 7.89
N ILE A 96 11.85 5.45 8.95
CA ILE A 96 11.56 6.69 9.65
C ILE A 96 12.13 6.60 11.06
N PRO A 97 13.24 7.30 11.36
CA PRO A 97 13.78 7.32 12.70
C PRO A 97 12.86 8.11 13.64
N CYS A 98 12.66 7.58 14.84
CA CYS A 98 11.98 8.25 15.95
C CYS A 98 13.01 8.76 16.95
N GLU A 99 12.71 9.86 17.65
CA GLU A 99 13.58 10.43 18.69
C GLU A 99 13.87 9.48 19.86
N CYS A 100 13.03 8.46 20.09
CA CYS A 100 13.24 7.45 21.12
C CYS A 100 14.24 6.34 20.72
N GLY A 101 14.87 6.47 19.55
CA GLY A 101 15.83 5.49 19.01
C GLY A 101 15.19 4.34 18.22
N ARG A 102 13.85 4.24 18.20
CA ARG A 102 13.14 3.26 17.37
C ARG A 102 13.10 3.71 15.92
N VAL A 103 13.15 2.76 14.98
CA VAL A 103 12.92 3.01 13.56
C VAL A 103 11.58 2.41 13.18
N TYR A 104 10.80 3.16 12.38
CA TYR A 104 9.57 2.68 11.77
C TYR A 104 9.85 2.27 10.32
N GLY A 105 9.65 0.99 10.00
CA GLY A 105 9.84 0.43 8.66
C GLY A 105 8.64 -0.41 8.22
N ALA A 106 8.91 -1.44 7.41
CA ALA A 106 7.87 -2.33 6.91
C ALA A 106 7.26 -3.18 8.03
N PHE A 107 8.09 -3.68 8.95
CA PHE A 107 7.60 -4.42 10.11
C PHE A 107 6.61 -3.59 10.95
N GLU A 108 7.01 -2.38 11.34
CA GLU A 108 6.14 -1.49 12.14
C GLU A 108 4.89 -1.08 11.38
N PHE A 109 4.98 -0.93 10.05
CA PHE A 109 3.81 -0.67 9.21
C PHE A 109 2.79 -1.81 9.24
N VAL A 110 3.23 -3.06 9.09
CA VAL A 110 2.34 -4.22 9.20
C VAL A 110 1.79 -4.34 10.62
N GLN A 111 2.64 -4.15 11.64
CA GLN A 111 2.24 -4.19 13.04
C GLN A 111 1.15 -3.15 13.36
N GLN A 112 1.32 -1.91 12.88
CA GLN A 112 0.32 -0.86 13.04
C GLN A 112 -0.98 -1.23 12.32
N GLY A 113 -0.90 -1.72 11.07
CA GLY A 113 -2.09 -2.17 10.34
C GLY A 113 -2.87 -3.26 11.06
N ILE A 114 -2.17 -4.23 11.68
CA ILE A 114 -2.81 -5.29 12.48
C ILE A 114 -3.48 -4.72 13.72
N ALA A 115 -2.84 -3.77 14.40
CA ALA A 115 -3.41 -3.12 15.57
C ALA A 115 -4.67 -2.29 15.23
N GLU A 116 -4.70 -1.66 14.05
CA GLU A 116 -5.81 -0.79 13.62
C GLU A 116 -6.98 -1.54 12.98
N HIS A 117 -6.71 -2.61 12.24
CA HIS A 117 -7.70 -3.29 11.40
C HIS A 117 -7.94 -4.75 11.77
N GLY A 118 -7.12 -5.30 12.67
CA GLY A 118 -7.13 -6.72 12.99
C GLY A 118 -6.28 -7.54 12.01
N ARG A 119 -5.71 -8.64 12.52
CA ARG A 119 -4.82 -9.52 11.76
C ARG A 119 -5.51 -10.12 10.53
N GLU A 120 -6.76 -10.53 10.67
CA GLU A 120 -7.52 -11.16 9.59
C GLU A 120 -7.68 -10.21 8.40
N ALA A 121 -8.10 -8.96 8.63
CA ALA A 121 -8.30 -7.99 7.56
C ALA A 121 -6.99 -7.67 6.81
N VAL A 122 -5.89 -7.48 7.54
CA VAL A 122 -4.56 -7.26 6.93
C VAL A 122 -4.13 -8.50 6.13
N GLY A 123 -4.32 -9.69 6.69
CA GLY A 123 -4.03 -10.95 6.01
C GLY A 123 -4.83 -11.11 4.72
N SER A 124 -6.14 -10.82 4.74
CA SER A 124 -7.01 -10.91 3.56
C SER A 124 -6.58 -9.97 2.44
N VAL A 125 -6.18 -8.73 2.77
CA VAL A 125 -5.71 -7.76 1.77
C VAL A 125 -4.40 -8.21 1.13
N LEU A 126 -3.47 -8.74 1.93
CA LEU A 126 -2.17 -9.21 1.43
C LEU A 126 -2.25 -10.57 0.72
N ALA A 127 -3.31 -11.35 0.97
CA ALA A 127 -3.55 -12.64 0.34
C ALA A 127 -4.33 -12.55 -1.00
N LEU A 128 -4.61 -11.35 -1.51
CA LEU A 128 -5.27 -11.19 -2.80
C LEU A 128 -4.35 -11.67 -3.94
N GLU A 129 -4.70 -12.82 -4.53
CA GLU A 129 -3.83 -13.49 -5.52
C GLU A 129 -3.76 -12.83 -6.90
N ASN A 130 -4.82 -12.14 -7.30
CA ASN A 130 -4.97 -11.56 -8.65
C ASN A 130 -5.21 -10.05 -8.61
N THR A 131 -5.06 -9.43 -7.45
CA THR A 131 -5.38 -8.03 -7.22
C THR A 131 -4.24 -7.37 -6.46
N SER A 132 -3.83 -6.21 -6.95
CA SER A 132 -2.95 -5.31 -6.24
C SER A 132 -3.73 -4.12 -5.71
N VAL A 133 -3.32 -3.62 -4.55
CA VAL A 133 -3.91 -2.44 -3.92
C VAL A 133 -2.95 -1.25 -4.03
N ILE A 134 -3.42 -0.14 -4.59
CA ILE A 134 -2.65 1.10 -4.70
C ILE A 134 -3.35 2.18 -3.88
N ARG A 135 -2.66 2.69 -2.86
CA ARG A 135 -3.14 3.80 -2.05
C ARG A 135 -2.52 5.11 -2.51
N VAL A 136 -3.35 6.03 -2.99
CA VAL A 136 -2.96 7.37 -3.38
C VAL A 136 -3.19 8.32 -2.22
N ASN A 137 -2.18 9.12 -1.88
CA ASN A 137 -2.17 10.08 -0.76
C ASN A 137 -2.80 9.49 0.52
N PRO A 138 -2.35 8.31 1.03
CA PRO A 138 -2.95 7.72 2.22
C PRO A 138 -2.77 8.65 3.42
N VAL A 139 -3.86 8.88 4.15
CA VAL A 139 -3.91 9.70 5.38
C VAL A 139 -3.34 9.00 6.61
N THR A 140 -2.93 7.73 6.48
CA THR A 140 -2.38 6.94 7.60
C THR A 140 -1.07 7.58 8.07
N VAL A 141 -1.05 8.01 9.33
CA VAL A 141 0.13 8.57 10.00
C VAL A 141 0.90 7.42 10.63
N ALA A 142 2.21 7.35 10.37
CA ALA A 142 3.08 6.38 11.02
C ALA A 142 3.19 6.71 12.52
N VAL A 143 2.99 5.72 13.38
CA VAL A 143 3.05 5.86 14.84
C VAL A 143 4.17 5.00 15.38
N CYS A 144 5.09 5.61 16.14
CA CYS A 144 6.16 4.85 16.78
C CYS A 144 5.57 3.79 17.73
N PRO A 145 5.95 2.51 17.62
CA PRO A 145 5.37 1.45 18.45
C PRO A 145 5.75 1.61 19.93
N ASP A 146 6.89 2.23 20.24
CA ASP A 146 7.42 2.31 21.60
C ASP A 146 6.88 3.56 22.33
N CYS A 147 7.09 4.76 21.78
CA CYS A 147 6.72 6.01 22.43
C CYS A 147 5.36 6.59 21.99
N LYS A 148 4.67 5.93 21.04
CA LYS A 148 3.34 6.32 20.50
C LYS A 148 3.25 7.69 19.84
N ARG A 149 4.39 8.35 19.59
CA ARG A 149 4.43 9.62 18.86
C ARG A 149 4.10 9.41 17.39
N LYS A 150 3.38 10.37 16.82
CA LYS A 150 3.14 10.48 15.38
C LYS A 150 4.43 10.91 14.69
N LEU A 151 4.84 10.18 13.67
CA LEU A 151 6.00 10.50 12.87
C LEU A 151 5.55 11.43 11.74
N LEU A 152 6.12 12.65 11.69
CA LEU A 152 5.73 13.70 10.74
C LEU A 152 6.25 13.44 9.32
N ARG A 153 7.10 12.42 9.15
CA ARG A 153 7.61 12.01 7.85
C ARG A 153 6.65 11.04 7.17
N GLY A 154 6.47 11.18 5.86
CA GLY A 154 5.70 10.24 5.07
C GLY A 154 6.34 8.84 5.04
N HIS A 155 5.55 7.82 5.37
CA HIS A 155 5.91 6.42 5.09
C HIS A 155 5.56 6.06 3.64
N TYR A 156 6.51 5.43 2.95
CA TYR A 156 6.40 4.96 1.58
C TYR A 156 6.68 3.46 1.56
N TYR A 157 5.91 2.73 0.76
CA TYR A 157 6.01 1.28 0.66
C TYR A 157 5.54 0.78 -0.71
N CYS A 158 6.10 -0.35 -1.14
CA CYS A 158 5.73 -1.04 -2.37
C CYS A 158 6.02 -2.54 -2.23
N TRP A 159 4.98 -3.36 -2.06
CA TRP A 159 5.00 -4.78 -2.36
C TRP A 159 4.72 -4.97 -3.85
N VAL A 160 5.72 -5.41 -4.59
CA VAL A 160 5.59 -5.73 -6.01
C VAL A 160 4.48 -6.78 -6.16
N ASN A 161 3.42 -6.42 -6.88
CA ASN A 161 2.19 -7.20 -7.10
C ASN A 161 1.22 -7.35 -5.91
N GLY A 162 1.50 -6.79 -4.74
CA GLY A 162 0.59 -6.89 -3.58
C GLY A 162 -0.08 -5.57 -3.24
N TYR A 163 0.69 -4.65 -2.70
CA TYR A 163 0.17 -3.49 -1.99
C TYR A 163 1.20 -2.36 -2.01
N GLY A 164 0.81 -1.17 -2.48
CA GLY A 164 1.72 -0.05 -2.64
C GLY A 164 1.06 1.29 -2.40
N CYS A 165 1.88 2.35 -2.40
CA CYS A 165 1.38 3.71 -2.30
C CYS A 165 1.99 4.67 -3.32
N CYS A 166 1.23 5.70 -3.64
CA CYS A 166 1.66 6.91 -4.33
C CYS A 166 1.34 8.11 -3.44
N LYS A 167 2.27 9.08 -3.29
CA LYS A 167 2.03 10.33 -2.57
C LYS A 167 2.51 11.53 -3.40
N SER A 168 1.74 12.60 -3.33
CA SER A 168 2.17 13.91 -3.81
C SER A 168 3.41 14.35 -3.03
N THR A 169 4.35 14.96 -3.75
CA THR A 169 5.57 15.56 -3.16
C THR A 169 5.34 17.03 -2.80
N GLU A 170 4.19 17.57 -3.18
CA GLU A 170 3.72 18.92 -2.86
C GLU A 170 2.72 18.82 -1.70
N MET A 171 3.18 19.05 -0.47
CA MET A 171 2.35 19.38 0.68
C MET A 171 2.87 20.67 1.30
#